data_AF-A0A8J3A7S0-F1
#
_entry.id   AF-A0A8J3A7S0-F1
#
_cell.length_a   1.000
_cell.length_b   1.000
_cell.length_c   1.000
_cell.angle_alpha   90.00
_cell.angle_beta   90.00
_cell.angle_gamma   90.00
#
_symmetry.space_group_name_H-M   'P 1'
#
loop_
_entity.id
_entity.type
_entity.pdbx_description
1 polymer ?
#
loop_
_entity_poly.entity_id
_entity_poly.type
_entity_poly.pdbx_seq_one_letter_code
_entity_poly.pdbx_strand_id
1 'polypeptide(L)' 'METCRCELLNVLSGPMAQDYVHGHLEPTHPDGLGRRVHRCPTTPTEWVEDRDPDGYGDGVLVLRRLRR' A
#
# COMPACT_ATOMS: atom_id res chain seq x y z
N MET A 1 1.44 11.46 17.97
CA MET A 1 0.51 11.15 16.86
C MET A 1 1.32 11.15 15.59
N GLU A 2 1.84 9.99 15.21
CA GLU A 2 2.59 9.85 13.97
C GLU A 2 1.64 10.08 12.79
N THR A 3 1.89 11.15 12.06
CA THR A 3 1.15 11.53 10.88
C THR A 3 1.41 10.47 9.81
N CYS A 4 0.47 9.54 9.62
CA CYS A 4 0.41 8.65 8.45
C CYS A 4 0.67 9.53 7.20
N ARG A 5 1.85 9.43 6.59
CA ARG A 5 2.23 10.18 5.36
C ARG A 5 1.64 9.52 4.13
N CYS A 6 0.35 9.26 4.26
CA CYS A 6 -0.39 8.32 3.47
C CYS A 6 -0.90 8.91 2.16
N GLU A 7 -0.46 10.11 1.82
CA GLU A 7 -0.65 10.76 0.51
C GLU A 7 0.55 10.52 -0.43
N LEU A 8 1.70 10.09 0.11
CA LEU A 8 2.95 9.94 -0.64
C LEU A 8 3.39 8.48 -0.86
N LEU A 9 2.56 7.48 -0.56
CA LEU A 9 3.00 6.07 -0.61
C LEU A 9 3.20 5.51 -2.02
N ASN A 10 2.79 6.22 -3.07
CA ASN A 10 2.99 5.80 -4.47
C ASN A 10 4.48 5.72 -4.88
N VAL A 11 5.40 6.19 -4.03
CA VAL A 11 6.86 6.11 -4.28
C VAL A 11 7.55 5.02 -3.45
N LEU A 12 6.80 4.32 -2.59
CA LEU A 12 7.36 3.25 -1.76
C LEU A 12 7.36 1.93 -2.54
N SER A 13 8.49 1.25 -2.51
CA SER A 13 8.69 -0.05 -3.15
C SER A 13 9.53 -0.99 -2.29
N GLY A 14 9.42 -2.28 -2.56
CA GLY A 14 10.21 -3.34 -1.95
C GLY A 14 10.05 -3.41 -0.43
N PRO A 15 11.14 -3.64 0.32
CA PRO A 15 11.09 -3.78 1.77
C PRO A 15 10.52 -2.55 2.49
N MET A 16 10.72 -1.34 1.95
CA MET A 16 10.20 -0.10 2.55
C MET A 16 8.68 -0.02 2.43
N ALA A 17 8.11 -0.45 1.30
CA ALA A 17 6.65 -0.57 1.15
C ALA A 17 6.07 -1.60 2.13
N GLN A 18 6.79 -2.72 2.31
CA GLN A 18 6.38 -3.78 3.22
C GLN A 18 6.41 -3.32 4.69
N ASP A 19 7.50 -2.70 5.13
CA ASP A 19 7.59 -2.19 6.51
C ASP A 19 6.50 -1.14 6.77
N TYR A 20 6.33 -0.21 5.82
CA TYR A 20 5.34 0.85 5.95
C TYR A 20 3.90 0.33 6.04
N VAL A 21 3.53 -0.62 5.17
CA VAL A 21 2.17 -1.17 5.17
C VAL A 21 1.87 -1.95 6.45
N HIS A 22 2.87 -2.63 7.02
CA HIS A 22 2.71 -3.41 8.25
C HIS A 22 2.77 -2.56 9.52
N GLY A 23 3.49 -1.43 9.51
CA GLY A 23 3.65 -0.55 10.68
C GLY A 23 2.63 0.59 10.76
N HIS A 24 2.10 1.05 9.62
CA HIS A 24 1.30 2.29 9.57
C HIS A 24 -0.08 2.15 8.94
N LEU A 25 -0.37 1.05 8.25
CA LEU A 25 -1.66 0.82 7.58
C LEU A 25 -2.40 -0.35 8.21
N GLU A 26 -3.73 -0.26 8.21
CA GLU A 26 -4.60 -1.31 8.73
C GLU A 26 -5.12 -2.16 7.58
N PRO A 27 -4.99 -3.50 7.62
CA PRO A 27 -5.53 -4.37 6.59
C PRO A 27 -7.06 -4.32 6.62
N THR A 28 -7.70 -4.16 5.46
CA THR A 28 -9.16 -4.08 5.35
C THR A 28 -9.76 -5.32 4.71
N HIS A 29 -9.49 -5.53 3.43
CA HIS A 29 -10.03 -6.62 2.65
C HIS A 29 -9.08 -7.00 1.51
N PRO A 30 -9.16 -8.20 0.93
CA PRO A 30 -8.52 -8.46 -0.36
C PRO A 30 -9.31 -7.76 -1.49
N ASP A 31 -8.63 -7.27 -2.51
CA ASP A 31 -9.26 -6.78 -3.72
C ASP A 31 -9.81 -7.94 -4.58
N GLY A 32 -10.46 -7.62 -5.70
CA GLY A 32 -11.02 -8.63 -6.62
C GLY A 32 -9.99 -9.53 -7.29
N LEU A 33 -8.68 -9.27 -7.10
CA LEU A 33 -7.57 -10.08 -7.61
C LEU A 33 -6.84 -10.82 -6.47
N GLY A 34 -7.36 -10.76 -5.23
CA GLY A 34 -6.75 -11.40 -4.06
C GLY A 34 -5.58 -10.64 -3.45
N ARG A 35 -5.32 -9.40 -3.88
CA ARG A 35 -4.27 -8.55 -3.31
C ARG A 35 -4.77 -7.88 -2.03
N ARG A 36 -3.93 -7.77 -1.02
CA ARG A 36 -4.34 -7.20 0.27
C ARG A 36 -4.50 -5.67 0.15
N VAL A 37 -5.67 -5.17 0.54
CA VAL A 37 -5.97 -3.75 0.65
C VAL A 37 -5.75 -3.33 2.09
N HIS A 38 -5.20 -2.13 2.24
CA HIS A 38 -4.94 -1.49 3.51
C HIS A 38 -5.50 -0.09 3.50
N ARG A 39 -5.91 0.37 4.68
CA ARG A 39 -6.45 1.70 4.88
C ARG A 39 -5.60 2.46 5.87
N CYS A 40 -5.52 3.76 5.63
CA CYS A 40 -4.88 4.68 6.55
C CYS A 40 -5.80 4.95 7.76
N PRO A 41 -5.31 4.83 9.00
CA PRO A 41 -6.15 5.11 10.18
C PRO A 41 -6.61 6.57 10.24
N THR A 42 -5.83 7.50 9.67
CA THR A 42 -6.09 8.94 9.73
C THR A 42 -6.79 9.50 8.49
N THR A 43 -6.90 8.74 7.40
CA THR A 43 -7.51 9.22 6.15
C THR A 43 -8.39 8.14 5.52
N PRO A 44 -9.41 8.47 4.73
CA PRO A 44 -10.19 7.47 3.99
C PRO A 44 -9.41 6.83 2.82
N THR A 45 -8.10 7.08 2.70
CA THR A 45 -7.30 6.56 1.60
C THR A 45 -7.03 5.07 1.77
N GLU A 46 -7.25 4.31 0.70
CA GLU A 46 -6.95 2.89 0.61
C GLU A 46 -5.77 2.65 -0.35
N TRP A 47 -4.97 1.64 -0.03
CA TRP A 47 -3.75 1.24 -0.73
C TRP A 47 -3.77 -0.26 -0.96
N VAL A 48 -3.44 -0.70 -2.17
CA VAL A 48 -3.31 -2.12 -2.50
C VAL A 48 -1.83 -2.50 -2.61
N GLU A 49 -1.50 -3.67 -2.06
CA GLU A 49 -0.22 -4.34 -2.29
C GLU A 49 -0.14 -4.84 -3.74
N ASP A 50 0.66 -4.20 -4.58
CA ASP A 50 0.93 -4.65 -5.95
C ASP A 50 2.32 -5.27 -6.04
N ARG A 51 2.43 -6.55 -6.40
CA ARG A 51 3.73 -7.26 -6.53
C ARG A 51 4.24 -7.38 -7.96
N ASP A 52 3.44 -6.92 -8.91
CA ASP A 52 3.75 -6.88 -10.35
C ASP A 52 3.44 -5.50 -10.95
N PRO A 53 3.95 -4.40 -10.36
CA PRO A 53 3.80 -3.09 -10.98
C PRO A 53 4.73 -2.97 -12.20
N ASP A 54 4.20 -2.43 -13.30
CA ASP A 54 4.99 -2.11 -14.48
C ASP A 54 6.23 -1.26 -14.09
N GLY A 55 7.43 -1.79 -14.35
CA GLY A 55 8.69 -1.05 -14.17
C GLY A 55 9.43 -1.24 -12.85
N TYR A 56 8.86 -1.96 -11.87
CA TYR A 56 9.67 -2.58 -10.81
C TYR A 56 9.75 -4.06 -11.12
N GLY A 57 10.96 -4.65 -11.11
CA GLY A 57 11.14 -6.05 -11.47
C GLY A 57 10.20 -7.00 -10.70
N ASP A 58 9.92 -8.16 -11.28
CA ASP A 58 9.00 -9.16 -10.73
C ASP A 58 9.19 -9.37 -9.22
N GLY A 59 8.09 -9.34 -8.47
CA GLY A 59 8.07 -9.60 -7.03
C GLY A 59 8.38 -8.39 -6.15
N VAL A 60 8.63 -7.20 -6.72
CA VAL A 60 8.76 -5.97 -5.93
C VAL A 60 7.38 -5.49 -5.50
N LEU A 61 7.15 -5.49 -4.19
CA LEU A 61 5.94 -4.90 -3.61
C LEU A 61 5.95 -3.37 -3.78
N VAL A 62 4.89 -2.80 -4.33
CA VAL A 62 4.58 -1.38 -4.28
C VAL A 62 3.22 -1.16 -3.67
N LEU A 63 3.00 0.03 -3.13
CA LEU A 63 1.69 0.46 -2.67
C LEU A 63 1.05 1.32 -3.73
N ARG A 64 -0.06 0.85 -4.30
CA ARG A 64 -0.85 1.62 -5.26
C ARG A 64 -2.10 2.16 -4.60
N ARG A 65 -2.32 3.48 -4.71
CA ARG A 65 -3.53 4.11 -4.18
C ARG A 65 -4.76 3.59 -4.94
N LEU A 66 -5.76 3.11 -4.22
CA LEU A 66 -7.07 2.86 -4.79
C LEU A 66 -7.80 4.20 -4.92
N ARG A 67 -8.16 4.56 -6.15
CA ARG A 67 -9.11 5.63 -6.42
C ARG A 67 -10.47 4.96 -6.56
N ARG A 68 -11.29 4.99 -5.51
CA ARG A 68 -12.73 4.71 -5.62
C ARG A 68 -13.47 6.00 -5.96
#